data_AF-A0A534N390-F1
#
_entry.id   AF-A0A534N390-F1
#
_cell.length_a   1.000
_cell.length_b   1.000
_cell.length_c   1.000
_cell.angle_alpha   90.00
_cell.angle_beta   90.00
_cell.angle_gamma   90.00
#
_symmetry.space_group_name_H-M   'P 1'
#
loop_
_entity.id
_entity.type
_entity.pdbx_description
1 polymer ?
#
loop_
_entity_poly.entity_id
_entity_poly.type
_entity_poly.pdbx_seq_one_letter_code
_entity_poly.pdbx_strand_id
1 'polypeptide(L)'
;MKAPAESRPSSFEAIFAAYAVVATFALGYGYWRLATRQNEQDARIEQQRQEQQAAVTRLQREADDKRATDDLEIQVISLASPHLSKLRESGREAATSQRIVSAAAELLSSKGRPALAQMAEKIRVETAPITRSGTRTAVEEPVASMSPPGAWLVLLATLPGEDLKLAEEVATEKLRAAKDLGTVSTVSIYKTRLKGRYVVVLGDPVGRSAALVAAAEARRNKLSADAFAEPDGGWELIGTAPFRTETRSASSN
;
A
#
# COMPACT_ATOMS: atom_id res chain seq x y z
N MET A 1 8.73 82.71 53.72
CA MET A 1 9.06 81.27 53.72
C MET A 1 8.04 80.54 54.58
N LYS A 2 7.25 79.63 54.02
CA LYS A 2 6.42 78.69 54.78
C LYS A 2 6.54 77.34 54.06
N ALA A 3 7.18 76.39 54.73
CA ALA A 3 7.45 75.06 54.18
C ALA A 3 6.13 74.31 53.91
N PRO A 4 6.05 73.50 52.84
CA PRO A 4 4.89 72.66 52.61
C PRO A 4 4.85 71.53 53.65
N ALA A 5 3.70 71.36 54.29
CA ALA A 5 3.46 70.33 55.28
C ALA A 5 3.54 68.95 54.61
N GLU A 6 4.45 68.10 55.09
CA GLU A 6 4.49 66.68 54.79
C GLU A 6 3.21 66.02 55.29
N SER A 7 2.26 65.77 54.38
CA SER A 7 1.10 64.93 54.66
C SER A 7 1.57 63.46 54.67
N ARG A 8 1.72 62.88 55.86
CA ARG A 8 1.94 61.43 56.00
C ARG A 8 0.72 60.70 55.46
N PRO A 9 0.86 59.75 54.52
CA PRO A 9 -0.27 59.02 53.96
C PRO A 9 -0.97 58.24 55.06
N SER A 10 -2.31 58.25 55.03
CA SER A 10 -3.13 57.49 55.97
C SER A 10 -2.81 56.01 55.84
N SER A 11 -2.79 55.27 56.95
CA SER A 11 -2.53 53.82 56.96
C SER A 11 -3.43 53.05 56.00
N PHE A 12 -4.64 53.55 55.74
CA PHE A 12 -5.55 53.01 54.72
C PHE A 12 -5.06 53.24 53.29
N GLU A 13 -4.57 54.44 52.96
CA GLU A 13 -4.00 54.73 51.64
C GLU A 13 -2.74 53.90 51.37
N ALA A 14 -1.92 53.67 52.40
CA ALA A 14 -0.76 52.80 52.31
C ALA A 14 -1.15 51.33 52.01
N ILE A 15 -2.23 50.83 52.59
CA ILE A 15 -2.74 49.47 52.33
C ILE A 15 -3.29 49.35 50.92
N PHE A 16 -4.08 50.33 50.45
CA PHE A 16 -4.59 50.34 49.07
C PHE A 16 -3.47 50.46 48.04
N ALA A 17 -2.48 51.32 48.30
CA ALA A 17 -1.30 51.44 47.44
C ALA A 17 -0.50 50.13 47.39
N ALA A 18 -0.27 49.48 48.54
CA ALA A 18 0.39 48.18 48.59
C ALA A 18 -0.40 47.10 47.84
N TYR A 19 -1.73 47.05 48.01
CA TYR A 19 -2.58 46.11 47.29
C TYR A 19 -2.57 46.36 45.77
N ALA A 20 -2.64 47.61 45.34
CA ALA A 20 -2.58 47.97 43.93
C ALA A 20 -1.25 47.52 43.29
N VAL A 21 -0.12 47.77 43.96
CA VAL A 21 1.20 47.33 43.48
C VAL A 21 1.29 45.81 43.37
N VAL A 22 0.82 45.07 44.40
CA VAL A 22 0.83 43.60 44.39
C VAL A 22 -0.11 43.04 43.31
N ALA A 23 -1.29 43.63 43.14
CA ALA A 23 -2.25 43.21 42.12
C ALA A 23 -1.71 43.44 40.70
N THR A 24 -1.09 44.59 40.43
CA THR A 24 -0.46 44.87 39.13
C THR A 24 0.71 43.92 38.86
N PHE A 25 1.54 43.62 39.85
CA PHE A 25 2.62 42.64 39.72
C PHE A 25 2.09 41.22 39.45
N ALA A 26 1.04 40.81 40.16
CA ALA A 26 0.43 39.49 39.98
C ALA A 26 -0.20 39.32 38.59
N LEU A 27 -0.90 40.35 38.11
CA LEU A 27 -1.47 40.37 36.76
C LEU A 27 -0.36 40.38 35.69
N GLY A 28 0.67 41.22 35.85
CA GLY A 28 1.82 41.27 34.94
C GLY A 28 2.59 39.95 34.87
N TYR A 29 2.80 39.28 36.01
CA TYR A 29 3.44 37.96 36.06
C TYR A 29 2.59 36.87 35.42
N GLY A 30 1.27 36.90 35.60
CA GLY A 30 0.33 36.01 34.92
C GLY A 30 0.40 36.16 33.40
N TYR A 31 0.39 37.39 32.90
CA TYR A 31 0.54 37.70 31.47
C TYR A 31 1.90 37.25 30.91
N TRP A 32 2.99 37.54 31.63
CA TRP A 32 4.34 37.14 31.22
C TRP A 32 4.49 35.60 31.14
N ARG A 33 3.96 34.88 32.13
CA ARG A 33 3.98 33.40 32.15
C ARG A 33 3.11 32.79 31.03
N LEU A 34 2.02 33.45 30.66
CA LEU A 34 1.19 33.00 29.55
C LEU A 34 1.89 33.23 28.20
N ALA A 35 2.46 34.42 28.00
CA ALA A 35 3.18 34.78 26.77
C ALA A 35 4.42 33.90 26.54
N THR A 36 5.17 33.59 27.59
CA THR A 36 6.32 32.68 27.50
C THR A 36 5.89 31.27 27.09
N ARG A 37 4.79 30.75 27.66
CA ARG A 37 4.25 29.44 27.26
C ARG A 37 3.72 29.41 25.82
N GLN A 38 3.08 30.49 25.37
CA GLN A 38 2.61 30.60 24.00
C GLN A 38 3.79 30.63 23.01
N ASN A 39 4.82 31.45 23.29
CA ASN A 39 6.02 31.50 22.45
C ASN A 39 6.75 30.15 22.39
N GLU A 40 6.84 29.43 23.51
CA GLU A 40 7.43 28.09 23.53
C GLU A 40 6.61 27.07 22.72
N GLN A 41 5.27 27.17 22.73
CA GLN A 41 4.40 26.32 21.93
C GLN A 41 4.52 26.64 20.44
N ASP A 42 4.50 27.92 20.08
CA ASP A 42 4.62 28.37 18.70
C ASP A 42 5.99 27.97 18.12
N ALA A 43 7.08 28.13 18.88
CA ALA A 43 8.41 27.68 18.49
C ALA A 43 8.46 26.17 18.22
N ARG A 44 7.77 25.35 19.03
CA ARG A 44 7.67 23.90 18.81
C ARG A 44 6.85 23.56 17.57
N ILE A 45 5.76 24.28 17.33
CA ILE A 45 4.91 24.09 16.15
C ILE A 45 5.68 24.46 14.87
N GLU A 46 6.42 25.57 14.88
CA GLU A 46 7.27 25.97 13.77
C GLU A 46 8.39 24.96 13.51
N GLN A 47 9.03 24.45 14.57
CA GLN A 47 10.06 23.43 14.44
C GLN A 47 9.48 22.13 13.84
N GLN A 48 8.34 21.66 14.34
CA GLN A 48 7.66 20.48 13.77
C GLN A 48 7.27 20.70 12.30
N ARG A 49 6.80 21.90 11.96
CA ARG A 49 6.45 22.25 10.57
C ARG A 49 7.67 22.22 9.66
N GLN A 50 8.81 22.75 10.12
CA GLN A 50 10.07 22.71 9.37
C GLN A 50 10.56 21.27 9.19
N GLU A 51 10.50 20.45 10.24
CA GLU A 51 10.86 19.03 10.17
C GLU A 51 9.97 18.26 9.20
N GLN A 52 8.65 18.50 9.23
CA GLN A 52 7.71 17.91 8.28
C GLN A 52 7.98 18.37 6.85
N GLN A 53 8.21 19.66 6.62
CA GLN A 53 8.55 20.19 5.30
C GLN A 53 9.86 19.62 4.77
N ALA A 54 10.87 19.47 5.62
CA ALA A 54 12.13 18.85 5.28
C ALA A 54 11.96 17.36 4.94
N ALA A 55 11.14 16.64 5.72
CA ALA A 55 10.81 15.24 5.46
C ALA A 55 10.08 15.06 4.13
N VAL A 56 9.07 15.89 3.84
CA VAL A 56 8.35 15.88 2.57
C VAL A 56 9.28 16.18 1.40
N THR A 57 10.15 17.17 1.53
CA THR A 57 11.11 17.53 0.48
C THR A 57 12.10 16.39 0.20
N ARG A 58 12.56 15.68 1.25
CA ARG A 58 13.42 14.50 1.11
C ARG A 58 12.70 13.36 0.39
N LEU A 59 11.47 13.06 0.78
CA LEU A 59 10.65 12.03 0.12
C LEU A 59 10.37 12.38 -1.34
N GLN A 60 10.12 13.65 -1.63
CA GLN A 60 9.88 14.11 -3.00
C GLN A 60 11.13 13.94 -3.87
N ARG A 61 12.31 14.33 -3.38
CA ARG A 61 13.58 14.09 -4.09
C ARG A 61 13.83 12.61 -4.34
N GLU A 62 13.62 11.76 -3.34
CA GLU A 62 13.78 10.31 -3.51
C GLU A 62 12.82 9.73 -4.55
N ALA A 63 11.56 10.21 -4.57
CA ALA A 63 10.58 9.80 -5.57
C ALA A 63 10.96 10.28 -6.97
N ASP A 64 11.45 11.52 -7.10
CA ASP A 64 11.87 12.08 -8.38
C ASP A 64 13.15 11.40 -8.90
N ASP A 65 14.11 11.07 -8.03
CA ASP A 65 15.31 10.27 -8.38
C ASP A 65 14.94 8.87 -8.87
N LYS A 66 13.96 8.22 -8.22
CA LYS A 66 13.42 6.92 -8.66
C LYS A 66 12.76 7.04 -10.03
N ARG A 67 11.91 8.05 -10.23
CA ARG A 67 11.26 8.30 -11.53
C ARG A 67 12.27 8.57 -12.64
N ALA A 68 13.29 9.39 -12.38
CA ALA A 68 14.35 9.67 -13.35
C ALA A 68 15.14 8.41 -13.73
N THR A 69 15.37 7.53 -12.76
CA THR A 69 16.04 6.24 -12.99
C THR A 69 15.17 5.29 -13.80
N ASP A 70 13.88 5.20 -13.48
CA ASP A 70 12.93 4.35 -14.22
C ASP A 70 12.73 4.88 -15.66
N ASP A 71 12.69 6.20 -15.86
CA ASP A 71 12.59 6.81 -17.19
C ASP A 71 13.84 6.51 -18.05
N LEU A 72 15.03 6.60 -17.44
CA LEU A 72 16.28 6.19 -18.09
C LEU A 72 16.25 4.71 -18.48
N GLU A 73 15.75 3.83 -17.61
CA GLU A 73 15.59 2.41 -17.93
C GLU A 73 14.68 2.20 -19.15
N ILE A 74 13.53 2.87 -19.18
CA ILE A 74 12.59 2.78 -20.31
C ILE A 74 13.22 3.30 -21.60
N GLN A 75 13.92 4.44 -21.57
CA GLN A 75 14.59 5.00 -22.75
C GLN A 75 15.67 4.06 -23.28
N VAL A 76 16.51 3.50 -22.40
CA VAL A 76 17.59 2.58 -22.79
C VAL A 76 17.02 1.28 -23.36
N ILE A 77 15.98 0.72 -22.73
CA ILE A 77 15.31 -0.47 -23.24
C ILE A 77 14.64 -0.17 -24.59
N SER A 78 13.97 0.98 -24.74
CA SER A 78 13.35 1.38 -26.00
C SER A 78 14.37 1.49 -27.13
N LEU A 79 15.55 2.06 -26.85
CA LEU A 79 16.64 2.18 -27.82
C LEU A 79 17.27 0.83 -28.17
N ALA A 80 17.36 -0.09 -27.20
CA ALA A 80 17.92 -1.44 -27.40
C ALA A 80 16.91 -2.43 -28.02
N SER A 81 15.60 -2.18 -27.90
CA SER A 81 14.53 -3.12 -28.30
C SER A 81 14.60 -3.55 -29.78
N PRO A 82 14.83 -2.65 -30.76
CA PRO A 82 14.97 -3.04 -32.17
C PRO A 82 16.17 -3.95 -32.45
N HIS A 83 17.16 -3.97 -31.55
CA HIS A 83 18.37 -4.79 -31.66
C HIS A 83 18.20 -6.17 -31.02
N LEU A 84 17.19 -6.37 -30.16
CA LEU A 84 16.94 -7.65 -29.50
C LEU A 84 16.50 -8.75 -30.47
N SER A 85 15.69 -8.42 -31.48
CA SER A 85 15.26 -9.38 -32.52
C SER A 85 16.45 -9.87 -33.35
N LYS A 86 17.40 -8.97 -33.65
CA LYS A 86 18.62 -9.27 -34.42
C LYS A 86 19.63 -10.13 -33.65
N LEU A 87 19.44 -10.37 -32.35
CA LEU A 87 20.30 -11.27 -31.57
C LEU A 87 20.11 -12.75 -31.93
N ARG A 88 18.99 -13.09 -32.58
CA ARG A 88 18.70 -14.46 -33.06
C ARG A 88 19.32 -14.75 -34.42
N GLU A 89 19.78 -13.72 -35.12
CA GLU A 89 20.32 -13.81 -36.46
C GLU A 89 21.85 -13.99 -36.43
N SER A 90 22.43 -14.41 -37.56
CA SER A 90 23.88 -14.51 -37.72
C SER A 90 24.35 -13.52 -38.78
N GLY A 91 25.46 -12.83 -38.51
CA GLY A 91 26.05 -11.86 -39.45
C GLY A 91 26.58 -10.59 -38.79
N ARG A 92 27.04 -9.65 -39.62
CA ARG A 92 27.65 -8.39 -39.17
C ARG A 92 26.66 -7.47 -38.45
N GLU A 93 25.40 -7.48 -38.85
CA GLU A 93 24.32 -6.72 -38.21
C GLU A 93 23.94 -7.29 -36.84
N ALA A 94 23.93 -8.62 -36.70
CA ALA A 94 23.71 -9.29 -35.42
C ALA A 94 24.85 -8.98 -34.44
N ALA A 95 26.11 -9.03 -34.88
CA ALA A 95 27.27 -8.68 -34.04
C ALA A 95 27.24 -7.21 -33.59
N THR A 96 26.77 -6.29 -34.45
CA THR A 96 26.63 -4.86 -34.10
C THR A 96 25.49 -4.67 -33.10
N SER A 97 24.34 -5.31 -33.34
CA SER A 97 23.18 -5.30 -32.44
C SER A 97 23.52 -5.90 -31.08
N GLN A 98 24.35 -6.95 -31.05
CA GLN A 98 24.86 -7.56 -29.84
C GLN A 98 25.69 -6.60 -28.99
N ARG A 99 26.56 -5.80 -29.62
CA ARG A 99 27.37 -4.78 -28.93
C ARG A 99 26.50 -3.65 -28.36
N ILE A 100 25.48 -3.23 -29.10
CA ILE A 100 24.55 -2.18 -28.65
C ILE A 100 23.76 -2.67 -27.44
N VAL A 101 23.20 -3.88 -27.50
CA VAL A 101 22.45 -4.48 -26.40
C VAL A 101 23.36 -4.74 -25.19
N SER A 102 24.60 -5.21 -25.38
CA SER A 102 25.53 -5.42 -24.26
C SER A 102 25.93 -4.12 -23.58
N ALA A 103 26.20 -3.06 -24.35
CA ALA A 103 26.53 -1.75 -23.79
C ALA A 103 25.35 -1.14 -23.02
N ALA A 104 24.13 -1.24 -23.57
CA ALA A 104 22.90 -0.83 -22.89
C ALA A 104 22.66 -1.65 -21.60
N ALA A 105 22.90 -2.96 -21.65
CA ALA A 105 22.76 -3.85 -20.51
C ALA A 105 23.79 -3.56 -19.42
N GLU A 106 25.03 -3.25 -19.78
CA GLU A 106 26.09 -2.87 -18.84
C GLU A 106 25.78 -1.53 -18.16
N LEU A 107 25.30 -0.55 -18.94
CA LEU A 107 24.84 0.73 -18.42
C LEU A 107 23.73 0.55 -17.36
N LEU A 108 22.69 -0.24 -17.66
CA LEU A 108 21.60 -0.49 -16.71
C LEU A 108 22.05 -1.36 -15.52
N SER A 109 22.93 -2.34 -15.74
CA SER A 109 23.48 -3.18 -14.68
C SER A 109 24.32 -2.37 -13.68
N SER A 110 25.11 -1.40 -14.15
CA SER A 110 25.85 -0.46 -13.29
C SER A 110 24.94 0.38 -12.37
N LYS A 111 23.66 0.51 -12.73
CA LYS A 111 22.60 1.18 -11.96
C LYS A 111 21.73 0.20 -11.15
N GLY A 112 22.11 -1.08 -11.09
CA GLY A 112 21.39 -2.12 -10.35
C GLY A 112 20.17 -2.69 -11.07
N ARG A 113 20.06 -2.51 -12.40
CA ARG A 113 18.93 -2.99 -13.21
C ARG A 113 19.41 -4.02 -14.25
N PRO A 114 19.49 -5.32 -13.89
CA PRO A 114 20.04 -6.36 -14.77
C PRO A 114 19.01 -6.94 -15.76
N ALA A 115 17.78 -6.43 -15.83
CA ALA A 115 16.69 -7.02 -16.61
C ALA A 115 17.01 -7.15 -18.10
N LEU A 116 17.63 -6.13 -18.71
CA LEU A 116 18.03 -6.16 -20.12
C LEU A 116 19.12 -7.21 -20.38
N ALA A 117 20.08 -7.37 -19.45
CA ALA A 117 21.12 -8.39 -19.55
C ALA A 117 20.51 -9.81 -19.51
N GLN A 118 19.57 -10.04 -18.59
CA GLN A 118 18.87 -11.32 -18.46
C GLN A 118 18.03 -11.63 -19.71
N MET A 119 17.38 -10.62 -20.28
CA MET A 119 16.58 -10.77 -21.49
C MET A 119 17.45 -11.10 -22.71
N ALA A 120 18.56 -10.39 -22.89
CA ALA A 120 19.51 -10.65 -23.97
C ALA A 120 20.09 -12.07 -23.88
N GLU A 121 20.40 -12.54 -22.68
CA GLU A 121 20.91 -13.90 -22.46
C GLU A 121 19.83 -14.97 -22.72
N LYS A 122 18.60 -14.75 -22.26
CA LYS A 122 17.48 -15.66 -22.53
C LYS A 122 17.23 -15.85 -24.03
N ILE A 123 17.28 -14.77 -24.81
CA ILE A 123 17.12 -14.81 -26.28
C ILE A 123 18.23 -15.64 -26.92
N ARG A 124 19.48 -15.54 -26.43
CA ARG A 124 20.60 -16.36 -26.93
C ARG A 124 20.44 -17.84 -26.59
N VAL A 125 20.12 -18.15 -25.34
CA VAL A 125 19.95 -19.54 -24.87
C VAL A 125 18.82 -20.25 -25.63
N GLU A 126 17.73 -19.55 -25.94
CA GLU A 126 16.62 -20.08 -26.75
C GLU A 126 17.05 -20.44 -28.20
N THR A 127 18.17 -19.91 -28.67
CA THR A 127 18.70 -20.14 -30.03
C THR A 127 19.79 -21.23 -30.07
N ALA A 128 20.25 -21.72 -28.90
CA ALA A 128 21.14 -22.89 -28.85
C ALA A 128 20.35 -24.15 -29.29
N PRO A 129 20.90 -25.04 -30.13
CA PRO A 129 20.14 -26.15 -30.70
C PRO A 129 19.82 -27.18 -29.62
N ILE A 130 18.63 -27.11 -29.05
CA ILE A 130 18.10 -28.14 -28.15
C ILE A 130 17.27 -29.11 -28.98
N THR A 131 17.80 -30.33 -29.06
CA THR A 131 17.16 -31.56 -29.50
C THR A 131 15.72 -31.68 -29.00
N ARG A 132 14.82 -31.77 -29.97
CA ARG A 132 13.38 -32.01 -29.84
C ARG A 132 13.12 -33.38 -29.22
N SER A 133 12.36 -33.42 -28.14
CA SER A 133 11.67 -34.61 -27.60
C SER A 133 10.44 -34.06 -26.90
N GLY A 134 9.20 -34.48 -27.11
CA GLY A 134 8.57 -35.52 -27.89
C GLY A 134 7.13 -35.51 -27.41
N THR A 135 6.19 -35.48 -28.34
CA THR A 135 4.74 -35.39 -28.14
C THR A 135 4.24 -36.52 -27.22
N ARG A 136 3.39 -36.21 -26.22
CA ARG A 136 2.46 -37.20 -25.66
C ARG A 136 1.10 -36.57 -25.40
N THR A 137 0.13 -37.14 -26.10
CA THR A 137 -1.30 -36.87 -26.14
C THR A 137 -2.00 -37.27 -24.84
N ALA A 138 -2.97 -36.42 -24.47
CA ALA A 138 -4.23 -36.70 -23.78
C ALA A 138 -4.26 -37.70 -22.60
N VAL A 139 -4.47 -37.18 -21.39
CA VAL A 139 -5.59 -37.59 -20.53
C VAL A 139 -6.21 -36.32 -19.95
N GLU A 140 -7.51 -36.20 -20.19
CA GLU A 140 -8.45 -35.23 -19.66
C GLU A 140 -8.69 -35.59 -18.17
N GLU A 141 -8.14 -34.79 -17.27
CA GLU A 141 -8.53 -34.71 -15.85
C GLU A 141 -8.82 -33.23 -15.53
N PRO A 142 -9.80 -32.94 -14.66
CA PRO A 142 -10.37 -31.62 -14.54
C PRO A 142 -9.30 -30.64 -14.07
N VAL A 143 -9.07 -29.63 -14.92
CA VAL A 143 -8.17 -28.52 -14.66
C VAL A 143 -8.60 -27.88 -13.34
N ALA A 144 -7.87 -28.18 -12.27
CA ALA A 144 -7.84 -27.31 -11.10
C ALA A 144 -7.51 -25.92 -11.63
N SER A 145 -8.46 -24.98 -11.52
CA SER A 145 -8.27 -23.57 -11.88
C SER A 145 -7.06 -23.03 -11.10
N MET A 146 -5.87 -23.18 -11.67
CA MET A 146 -4.69 -22.50 -11.21
C MET A 146 -4.90 -21.05 -11.62
N SER A 147 -5.15 -20.18 -10.64
CA SER A 147 -5.12 -18.73 -10.82
C SER A 147 -3.89 -18.34 -11.65
N PRO A 148 -4.03 -17.43 -12.63
CA PRO A 148 -2.88 -17.00 -13.42
C PRO A 148 -1.79 -16.42 -12.49
N PRO A 149 -0.50 -16.73 -12.74
CA PRO A 149 0.58 -16.26 -11.89
C PRO A 149 0.59 -14.72 -11.85
N GLY A 150 0.44 -14.15 -10.65
CA GLY A 150 0.36 -12.70 -10.43
C GLY A 150 -1.06 -12.13 -10.30
N ALA A 151 -2.09 -12.98 -10.19
CA ALA A 151 -3.44 -12.54 -9.89
C ALA A 151 -3.57 -11.98 -8.46
N TRP A 152 -4.43 -10.99 -8.29
CA TRP A 152 -4.77 -10.37 -7.01
C TRP A 152 -6.21 -10.71 -6.65
N LEU A 153 -6.43 -10.94 -5.36
CA LEU A 153 -7.72 -11.31 -4.79
C LEU A 153 -8.21 -10.16 -3.90
N VAL A 154 -9.53 -9.97 -3.85
CA VAL A 154 -10.17 -9.00 -2.95
C VAL A 154 -10.71 -9.74 -1.75
N LEU A 155 -10.01 -9.63 -0.62
CA LEU A 155 -10.37 -10.27 0.63
C LEU A 155 -11.47 -9.47 1.31
N LEU A 156 -12.55 -10.15 1.70
CA LEU A 156 -13.64 -9.58 2.49
C LEU A 156 -13.53 -9.95 3.98
N ALA A 157 -12.96 -11.11 4.29
CA ALA A 157 -12.76 -11.58 5.65
C ALA A 157 -11.62 -12.60 5.72
N THR A 158 -10.91 -12.62 6.85
CA THR A 158 -9.93 -13.66 7.18
C THR A 158 -10.35 -14.33 8.48
N LEU A 159 -10.39 -15.66 8.48
CA LEU A 159 -10.92 -16.46 9.58
C LEU A 159 -9.87 -17.49 10.05
N PRO A 160 -9.89 -17.85 11.34
CA PRO A 160 -9.01 -18.89 11.87
C PRO A 160 -9.29 -20.24 11.18
N GLY A 161 -8.23 -21.03 10.98
CA GLY A 161 -8.21 -22.21 10.10
C GLY A 161 -8.93 -23.46 10.61
N GLU A 162 -9.63 -23.39 11.74
CA GLU A 162 -10.27 -24.55 12.37
C GLU A 162 -11.76 -24.66 12.03
N ASP A 163 -12.41 -23.57 11.60
CA ASP A 163 -13.87 -23.51 11.45
C ASP A 163 -14.32 -23.24 10.01
N LEU A 164 -14.32 -24.27 9.16
CA LEU A 164 -14.83 -24.18 7.78
C LEU A 164 -16.30 -23.75 7.73
N LYS A 165 -17.14 -24.26 8.64
CA LYS A 165 -18.57 -23.91 8.70
C LYS A 165 -18.79 -22.40 8.92
N LEU A 166 -17.97 -21.79 9.76
CA LEU A 166 -18.02 -20.35 10.01
C LEU A 166 -17.60 -19.56 8.76
N ALA A 167 -16.60 -20.05 8.02
CA ALA A 167 -16.21 -19.45 6.74
C ALA A 167 -17.31 -19.55 5.67
N GLU A 168 -18.05 -20.66 5.62
CA GLU A 168 -19.20 -20.84 4.73
C GLU A 168 -20.37 -19.92 5.08
N GLU A 169 -20.67 -19.75 6.37
CA GLU A 169 -21.69 -18.81 6.86
C GLU A 169 -21.34 -17.37 6.49
N VAL A 170 -20.11 -16.94 6.78
CA VAL A 170 -19.62 -15.59 6.46
C VAL A 170 -19.61 -15.36 4.94
N ALA A 171 -19.16 -16.33 4.15
CA ALA A 171 -19.17 -16.22 2.68
C ALA A 171 -20.60 -16.10 2.13
N THR A 172 -21.57 -16.81 2.72
CA THR A 172 -22.98 -16.75 2.33
C THR A 172 -23.62 -15.42 2.73
N GLU A 173 -23.30 -14.90 3.91
CA GLU A 173 -23.72 -13.56 4.35
C GLU A 173 -23.15 -12.46 3.44
N LYS A 174 -21.86 -12.54 3.09
CA LYS A 174 -21.23 -11.58 2.17
C LYS A 174 -21.78 -11.68 0.75
N LEU A 175 -22.13 -12.88 0.28
CA LEU A 175 -22.81 -13.05 -1.00
C LEU A 175 -24.21 -12.43 -0.97
N ARG A 176 -24.97 -12.57 0.12
CA ARG A 176 -26.28 -11.93 0.28
C ARG A 176 -26.15 -10.41 0.26
N ALA A 177 -25.23 -9.86 1.04
CA ALA A 177 -24.96 -8.41 1.07
C ALA A 177 -24.52 -7.87 -0.30
N ALA A 178 -23.70 -8.62 -1.05
CA ALA A 178 -23.30 -8.23 -2.42
C ALA A 178 -24.49 -8.22 -3.38
N LYS A 179 -25.39 -9.21 -3.28
CA LYS A 179 -26.62 -9.27 -4.08
C LYS A 179 -27.60 -8.14 -3.75
N ASP A 180 -27.76 -7.81 -2.46
CA ASP A 180 -28.62 -6.71 -2.01
C ASP A 180 -28.13 -5.34 -2.54
N LEU A 181 -26.82 -5.22 -2.79
CA LEU A 181 -26.19 -4.05 -3.40
C LEU A 181 -26.25 -4.05 -4.94
N GLY A 182 -26.95 -5.02 -5.56
CA GLY A 182 -27.06 -5.15 -7.00
C GLY A 182 -25.76 -5.56 -7.71
N THR A 183 -24.76 -6.03 -6.95
CA THR A 183 -23.48 -6.45 -7.50
C THR A 183 -23.51 -7.96 -7.76
N VAL A 184 -23.38 -8.37 -9.03
CA VAL A 184 -23.36 -9.79 -9.44
C VAL A 184 -21.95 -10.35 -9.21
N SER A 185 -21.50 -10.35 -7.96
CA SER A 185 -20.17 -10.84 -7.58
C SER A 185 -20.26 -12.23 -6.99
N THR A 186 -19.39 -13.12 -7.47
CA THR A 186 -19.10 -14.42 -6.84
C THR A 186 -18.38 -14.19 -5.51
N VAL A 187 -18.58 -15.07 -4.53
CA VAL A 187 -17.83 -15.05 -3.27
C VAL A 187 -17.24 -16.43 -3.06
N SER A 188 -15.92 -16.52 -2.93
CA SER A 188 -15.17 -17.78 -2.85
C SER A 188 -14.39 -17.90 -1.56
N ILE A 189 -14.18 -19.13 -1.08
CA ILE A 189 -13.37 -19.42 0.11
C ILE A 189 -12.05 -20.01 -0.35
N TYR A 190 -10.95 -19.39 0.08
CA TYR A 190 -9.60 -19.87 -0.12
C TYR A 190 -8.96 -20.30 1.20
N LYS A 191 -8.08 -21.31 1.17
CA LYS A 191 -7.27 -21.73 2.31
C LYS A 191 -5.81 -21.34 2.10
N THR A 192 -5.26 -20.63 3.07
CA THR A 192 -3.85 -20.20 3.05
C THR A 192 -2.90 -21.36 3.36
N ARG A 193 -1.81 -21.49 2.60
CA ARG A 193 -0.82 -22.57 2.78
C ARG A 193 -0.01 -22.46 4.07
N LEU A 194 0.34 -21.24 4.49
CA LEU A 194 1.29 -21.01 5.59
C LEU A 194 0.65 -21.09 6.98
N LYS A 195 -0.64 -20.79 7.11
CA LYS A 195 -1.34 -20.71 8.40
C LYS A 195 -2.66 -21.49 8.45
N GLY A 196 -3.03 -22.17 7.36
CA GLY A 196 -4.27 -22.95 7.26
C GLY A 196 -5.56 -22.12 7.38
N ARG A 197 -5.46 -20.77 7.37
CA ARG A 197 -6.59 -19.85 7.55
C ARG A 197 -7.53 -19.86 6.35
N TYR A 198 -8.82 -19.67 6.62
CA TYR A 198 -9.83 -19.48 5.59
C TYR A 198 -9.97 -17.99 5.25
N VAL A 199 -10.06 -17.70 3.96
CA VAL A 199 -10.15 -16.34 3.42
C VAL A 199 -11.35 -16.27 2.51
N VAL A 200 -12.23 -15.32 2.76
CA VAL A 200 -13.41 -15.06 1.93
C VAL A 200 -13.03 -14.00 0.92
N VAL A 201 -13.14 -14.32 -0.37
CA VAL A 201 -12.73 -13.49 -1.50
C VAL A 201 -13.96 -13.08 -2.32
N LEU A 202 -13.95 -11.83 -2.78
CA LEU A 202 -14.93 -11.27 -3.71
C LEU A 202 -14.45 -11.40 -5.16
N GLY A 203 -15.26 -12.02 -6.00
CA GLY A 203 -15.04 -12.15 -7.43
C GLY A 203 -13.95 -13.13 -7.81
N ASP A 204 -13.61 -13.11 -9.10
CA ASP A 204 -12.52 -13.89 -9.66
C ASP A 204 -11.16 -13.19 -9.47
N PRO A 205 -10.03 -13.90 -9.58
CA PRO A 205 -8.70 -13.30 -9.52
C PRO A 205 -8.50 -12.25 -10.64
N VAL A 206 -8.10 -11.03 -10.29
CA VAL A 206 -7.94 -9.91 -11.24
C VAL A 206 -6.55 -9.27 -11.16
N GLY A 207 -6.25 -8.33 -12.07
CA GLY A 207 -5.01 -7.55 -12.01
C GLY A 207 -4.97 -6.61 -10.78
N ARG A 208 -3.76 -6.28 -10.31
CA ARG A 208 -3.51 -5.45 -9.10
C ARG A 208 -4.37 -4.19 -9.02
N SER A 209 -4.41 -3.40 -10.09
CA SER A 209 -5.15 -2.13 -10.11
C SER A 209 -6.66 -2.34 -9.96
N ALA A 210 -7.20 -3.37 -10.61
CA ALA A 210 -8.62 -3.72 -10.51
C ALA A 210 -8.98 -4.24 -9.11
N ALA A 211 -8.11 -5.06 -8.51
CA ALA A 211 -8.32 -5.57 -7.15
C ALA A 211 -8.35 -4.42 -6.11
N LEU A 212 -7.46 -3.43 -6.24
CA LEU A 212 -7.43 -2.28 -5.34
C LEU A 212 -8.68 -1.42 -5.46
N VAL A 213 -9.18 -1.20 -6.68
CA VAL A 213 -10.43 -0.46 -6.93
C VAL A 213 -11.61 -1.23 -6.35
N ALA A 214 -11.72 -2.53 -6.64
CA ALA A 214 -12.80 -3.37 -6.12
C ALA A 214 -12.79 -3.46 -4.58
N ALA A 215 -11.62 -3.50 -3.92
CA ALA A 215 -11.51 -3.44 -2.47
C ALA A 215 -11.93 -2.07 -1.89
N ALA A 216 -11.65 -0.97 -2.59
CA ALA A 216 -12.12 0.36 -2.20
C ALA A 216 -13.64 0.50 -2.36
N GLU A 217 -14.21 -0.03 -3.45
CA GLU A 217 -15.65 -0.07 -3.68
C GLU A 217 -16.38 -0.94 -2.66
N ALA A 218 -15.82 -2.11 -2.32
CA ALA A 218 -16.36 -2.97 -1.27
C ALA A 218 -16.44 -2.27 0.11
N ARG A 219 -15.43 -1.45 0.45
CA ARG A 219 -15.46 -0.61 1.67
C ARG A 219 -16.48 0.51 1.58
N ARG A 220 -16.51 1.23 0.44
CA ARG A 220 -17.45 2.34 0.20
C ARG A 220 -18.91 1.88 0.28
N ASN A 221 -19.18 0.69 -0.24
CA ASN A 221 -20.52 0.08 -0.26
C ASN A 221 -20.85 -0.67 1.04
N LYS A 222 -20.00 -0.58 2.08
CA LYS A 222 -20.16 -1.25 3.39
C LYS A 222 -20.30 -2.78 3.30
N LEU A 223 -19.76 -3.38 2.24
CA LEU A 223 -19.77 -4.84 2.07
C LEU A 223 -18.83 -5.52 3.07
N SER A 224 -17.64 -4.94 3.26
CA SER A 224 -16.76 -5.26 4.37
C SER A 224 -15.92 -4.04 4.74
N ALA A 225 -15.83 -3.74 6.04
CA ALA A 225 -15.06 -2.61 6.55
C ALA A 225 -13.56 -2.78 6.30
N ASP A 226 -13.08 -4.03 6.33
CA ASP A 226 -11.68 -4.40 6.21
C ASP A 226 -11.36 -5.03 4.85
N ALA A 227 -12.14 -4.72 3.80
CA ALA A 227 -11.84 -5.26 2.49
C ALA A 227 -10.47 -4.81 1.99
N PHE A 228 -9.64 -5.77 1.57
CA PHE A 228 -8.24 -5.56 1.21
C PHE A 228 -7.88 -6.34 -0.05
N ALA A 229 -6.94 -5.83 -0.84
CA ALA A 229 -6.45 -6.50 -2.05
C ALA A 229 -5.08 -7.12 -1.77
N GLU A 230 -4.94 -8.42 -1.99
CA GLU A 230 -3.68 -9.16 -1.75
C GLU A 230 -3.30 -9.99 -2.98
N PRO A 231 -2.00 -10.12 -3.30
CA PRO A 231 -1.57 -11.10 -4.30
C PRO A 231 -1.98 -12.51 -3.89
N ASP A 232 -2.44 -13.31 -4.87
CA ASP A 232 -2.71 -14.73 -4.66
C ASP A 232 -1.40 -15.45 -4.32
N GLY A 233 -1.30 -15.90 -3.06
CA GLY A 233 -0.13 -16.64 -2.55
C GLY A 233 -0.10 -18.12 -2.97
N GLY A 234 -0.87 -18.50 -4.00
CA GLY A 234 -1.10 -19.90 -4.37
C GLY A 234 -2.06 -20.56 -3.37
N TRP A 235 -3.10 -19.85 -2.96
CA TRP A 235 -4.07 -20.36 -2.00
C TRP A 235 -4.97 -21.41 -2.64
N GLU A 236 -5.42 -22.37 -1.85
CA GLU A 236 -6.26 -23.45 -2.35
C GLU A 236 -7.73 -23.01 -2.32
N LEU A 237 -8.39 -23.00 -3.47
CA LEU A 237 -9.83 -22.76 -3.54
C LEU A 237 -10.57 -23.95 -2.89
N ILE A 238 -11.31 -23.66 -1.83
CA ILE A 238 -12.11 -24.64 -1.09
C ILE A 238 -13.51 -24.74 -1.67
N GLY A 239 -14.08 -23.62 -2.13
CA GLY A 239 -15.35 -23.59 -2.82
C GLY A 239 -15.87 -22.18 -3.09
N THR A 240 -16.99 -22.11 -3.80
CA THR A 240 -17.64 -20.85 -4.18
C THR A 240 -19.08 -20.86 -3.70
N ALA A 241 -19.49 -19.78 -3.02
CA ALA A 241 -20.84 -19.60 -2.52
C ALA A 241 -21.84 -19.53 -3.70
N PRO A 242 -23.09 -20.01 -3.52
CA PRO A 242 -23.74 -20.34 -2.25
C PRO A 242 -23.37 -21.73 -1.70
N PHE A 243 -23.05 -21.78 -0.40
CA PHE A 243 -22.87 -23.03 0.34
C PHE A 243 -24.20 -23.48 0.95
N ARG A 244 -24.39 -24.80 1.13
CA ARG A 244 -25.61 -25.32 1.75
C ARG A 244 -25.62 -24.95 3.23
N THR A 245 -26.42 -23.97 3.62
CA THR A 245 -26.77 -23.78 5.02
C THR A 245 -27.64 -24.96 5.46
N GLU A 246 -27.13 -25.85 6.30
CA GLU A 246 -27.99 -26.70 7.11
C GLU A 246 -28.86 -25.76 7.94
N THR A 247 -30.14 -25.69 7.61
CA THR A 247 -31.12 -24.97 8.41
C THR A 247 -31.13 -25.60 9.79
N ARG A 248 -30.43 -24.98 10.75
CA ARG A 248 -30.64 -25.25 12.17
C ARG A 248 -32.06 -24.79 12.46
N SER A 249 -33.01 -25.71 12.35
CA SER A 249 -34.35 -25.52 12.85
C SER A 249 -34.22 -25.02 14.29
N ALA A 250 -34.65 -23.78 14.52
CA ALA A 250 -34.90 -23.27 15.85
C ALA A 250 -35.99 -24.16 16.45
N SER A 251 -35.58 -25.18 17.20
CA SER A 251 -36.49 -25.87 18.09
C SER A 251 -36.83 -24.90 19.22
N SER A 252 -38.07 -24.42 19.18
CA SER A 252 -38.80 -23.90 20.32
C SER A 252 -38.46 -24.68 21.60
N ASN A 253 -38.09 -23.95 22.66
CA ASN A 253 -38.35 -24.29 24.04
C ASN A 253 -38.70 -23.00 24.78
#